data_AF-A0A6L7W1H9-F1
#
_entry.id   AF-A0A6L7W1H9-F1
#
_cell.length_a   1.000
_cell.length_b   1.000
_cell.length_c   1.000
_cell.angle_alpha   90.00
_cell.angle_beta   90.00
_cell.angle_gamma   90.00
#
_symmetry.space_group_name_H-M   'P 1'
#
loop_
_entity.id
_entity.type
_entity.pdbx_description
1 polymer ?
#
loop_
_entity_poly.entity_id
_entity_poly.type
_entity_poly.pdbx_seq_one_letter_code
_entity_poly.pdbx_strand_id
1 'polypeptide(L)'
;MIDDSYSLGGAKHYDAAYSVKDDLVDRDFYFDLADEYGGPILEFGCGTGRITLPLARQGVDVTRMDASHPMLEVLRAKLAKERESVQLAFWRTTLAAVVLLAIARRLKSHTLVKNWSTRSLMFPKI
;
A
#
# COMPACT_ATOMS: atom_id res chain seq x y z
N MET A 1 17.79 16.28 9.68
CA MET A 1 18.95 15.45 9.30
C MET A 1 18.38 14.26 8.54
N ILE A 2 18.45 14.27 7.21
CA ILE A 2 18.08 13.08 6.42
C ILE A 2 19.28 12.15 6.57
N ASP A 3 19.07 11.00 7.18
CA ASP A 3 20.08 9.95 7.34
C ASP A 3 20.58 9.52 5.94
N ASP A 4 21.90 9.40 5.78
CA ASP A 4 22.55 9.01 4.52
C ASP A 4 22.14 7.61 4.07
N SER A 5 21.54 6.81 4.96
CA SER A 5 20.93 5.51 4.63
C SER A 5 19.79 5.62 3.60
N TYR A 6 19.13 6.78 3.48
CA TYR A 6 18.07 7.03 2.49
C TYR A 6 18.57 7.71 1.21
N SER A 7 19.87 7.93 1.08
CA SER A 7 20.53 8.43 -0.13
C SER A 7 20.69 7.32 -1.18
N LEU A 8 21.19 7.68 -2.37
CA LEU A 8 21.41 6.73 -3.47
C LEU A 8 22.33 5.56 -3.07
N GLY A 9 23.32 5.81 -2.21
CA GLY A 9 24.24 4.79 -1.72
C GLY A 9 23.56 3.87 -0.69
N GLY A 10 22.85 4.46 0.28
CA GLY A 10 22.21 3.71 1.36
C GLY A 10 21.02 2.86 0.89
N ALA A 11 20.21 3.36 -0.04
CA ALA A 11 19.01 2.67 -0.51
C ALA A 11 19.29 1.27 -1.08
N LYS A 12 20.42 1.10 -1.77
CA LYS A 12 20.83 -0.20 -2.34
C LYS A 12 21.18 -1.24 -1.28
N HIS A 13 21.68 -0.79 -0.14
CA HIS A 13 22.11 -1.66 0.96
C HIS A 13 21.06 -1.74 2.07
N TYR A 14 20.00 -0.95 1.99
CA TYR A 14 18.95 -0.87 3.00
C TYR A 14 18.35 -2.24 3.33
N ASP A 15 17.95 -3.00 2.31
CA ASP A 15 17.38 -4.34 2.52
C ASP A 15 18.38 -5.29 3.17
N ALA A 16 19.64 -5.25 2.74
CA ALA A 16 20.69 -6.11 3.28
C ALA A 16 20.96 -5.78 4.76
N ALA A 17 21.06 -4.50 5.10
CA ALA A 17 21.26 -4.01 6.46
C ALA A 17 20.09 -4.35 7.40
N TYR A 18 18.87 -4.40 6.87
CA TYR A 18 17.68 -4.82 7.63
C TYR A 18 17.44 -6.33 7.61
N SER A 19 17.94 -7.07 6.62
CA SER A 19 17.77 -8.53 6.54
C SER A 19 18.55 -9.30 7.62
N VAL A 20 19.58 -8.68 8.19
CA VAL A 20 20.42 -9.25 9.26
C VAL A 20 19.93 -8.87 10.66
N LYS A 21 18.83 -8.13 10.76
CA LYS A 21 18.20 -7.77 12.04
C LYS A 21 17.16 -8.81 12.40
N ASP A 22 17.52 -9.71 13.32
CA ASP A 22 16.64 -10.77 13.83
C ASP A 22 15.49 -10.24 14.71
N ASP A 23 15.47 -8.94 15.05
CA ASP A 23 14.53 -8.27 15.96
C ASP A 23 13.44 -7.45 15.26
N LEU A 24 13.18 -7.69 13.97
CA LEU A 24 12.14 -6.98 13.20
C LEU A 24 10.71 -7.44 13.55
N VAL A 25 10.31 -7.24 14.81
CA VAL A 25 8.96 -7.47 15.35
C VAL A 25 7.93 -6.54 14.70
N ASP A 26 8.38 -5.44 14.11
CA ASP A 26 7.52 -4.45 13.50
C ASP A 26 6.74 -4.97 12.28
N ARG A 27 7.28 -5.95 11.53
CA ARG A 27 6.57 -6.52 10.39
C ARG A 27 5.29 -7.22 10.84
N ASP A 28 5.41 -8.16 11.77
CA ASP A 28 4.27 -8.98 12.17
C ASP A 28 3.20 -8.11 12.84
N PHE A 29 3.62 -7.09 13.61
CA PHE A 29 2.72 -6.05 14.13
C PHE A 29 1.89 -5.35 13.05
N TYR A 30 2.49 -4.90 11.95
CA TYR A 30 1.75 -4.24 10.87
C TYR A 30 0.85 -5.21 10.08
N PHE A 31 1.19 -6.50 10.05
CA PHE A 31 0.38 -7.53 9.40
C PHE A 31 -0.85 -7.84 10.23
N ASP A 32 -0.70 -7.99 11.55
CA ASP A 32 -1.81 -8.17 12.49
C ASP A 32 -2.80 -7.00 12.37
N LEU A 33 -2.31 -5.76 12.26
CA LEU A 33 -3.16 -4.59 12.02
C LEU A 33 -3.85 -4.63 10.65
N ALA A 34 -3.16 -5.07 9.60
CA ALA A 34 -3.76 -5.18 8.27
C ALA A 34 -4.89 -6.22 8.24
N ASP A 35 -4.70 -7.34 8.94
CA ASP A 35 -5.70 -8.41 9.07
C ASP A 35 -6.87 -7.98 9.97
N GLU A 36 -6.62 -7.28 11.08
CA GLU A 36 -7.65 -6.80 12.00
C GLU A 36 -8.58 -5.77 11.35
N TYR A 37 -8.01 -4.78 10.64
CA TYR A 37 -8.77 -3.64 10.13
C TYR A 37 -9.17 -3.76 8.64
N GLY A 38 -8.50 -4.62 7.87
CA GLY A 38 -8.77 -4.79 6.44
C GLY A 38 -8.33 -3.61 5.56
N GLY A 39 -8.56 -3.72 4.23
CA GLY A 39 -8.11 -2.73 3.23
C GLY A 39 -9.17 -1.71 2.79
N PRO A 40 -8.78 -0.58 2.16
CA PRO A 40 -7.45 -0.23 1.65
C PRO A 40 -6.51 0.47 2.66
N ILE A 41 -5.20 0.22 2.55
CA ILE A 41 -4.16 0.72 3.47
C ILE A 41 -3.32 1.84 2.82
N LEU A 42 -2.87 2.82 3.61
CA LEU A 42 -1.86 3.80 3.21
C LEU A 42 -0.59 3.64 4.05
N GLU A 43 0.53 3.31 3.42
CA GLU A 43 1.84 3.22 4.05
C GLU A 43 2.66 4.50 3.80
N PHE A 44 2.95 5.23 4.86
CA PHE A 44 3.86 6.37 4.86
C PHE A 44 5.29 5.91 5.17
N GLY A 45 6.28 6.41 4.41
CA GLY A 45 7.67 5.98 4.58
C GLY A 45 7.90 4.55 4.09
N CYS A 46 7.26 4.16 2.99
CA CYS A 46 7.27 2.78 2.49
C CYS A 46 8.67 2.27 2.06
N GLY A 47 9.63 3.17 1.87
CA GLY A 47 11.01 2.87 1.56
C GLY A 47 11.15 1.93 0.35
N THR A 48 11.92 0.85 0.55
CA THR A 48 12.15 -0.21 -0.43
C THR A 48 11.03 -1.26 -0.45
N GLY A 49 9.92 -1.04 0.28
CA GLY A 49 8.71 -1.85 0.32
C GLY A 49 8.77 -3.10 1.19
N ARG A 50 9.49 -3.08 2.32
CA ARG A 50 9.60 -4.22 3.25
C ARG A 50 8.23 -4.70 3.76
N ILE A 51 7.32 -3.77 4.05
CA ILE A 51 5.94 -4.07 4.48
C ILE A 51 5.00 -4.07 3.28
N THR A 52 5.10 -3.07 2.40
CA THR A 52 4.25 -2.94 1.21
C THR A 52 4.18 -4.21 0.37
N LEU A 53 5.34 -4.78 0.01
CA LEU A 53 5.40 -5.89 -0.94
C LEU A 53 4.69 -7.14 -0.42
N PRO A 54 4.98 -7.64 0.80
CA PRO A 54 4.29 -8.82 1.29
C PRO A 54 2.78 -8.59 1.54
N LEU A 55 2.33 -7.39 1.96
CA LEU A 55 0.89 -7.07 2.01
C LEU A 55 0.23 -7.10 0.62
N ALA A 56 0.89 -6.49 -0.37
CA ALA A 56 0.41 -6.51 -1.75
C ALA A 56 0.32 -7.95 -2.32
N ARG A 57 1.30 -8.80 -1.97
CA ARG A 57 1.30 -10.23 -2.36
C ARG A 57 0.18 -11.04 -1.70
N GLN A 58 -0.38 -10.59 -0.58
CA GLN A 58 -1.57 -11.17 0.03
C GLN A 58 -2.87 -10.65 -0.60
N GLY A 59 -2.79 -9.72 -1.55
CA GLY A 59 -3.95 -9.12 -2.22
C GLY A 59 -4.52 -7.92 -1.47
N VAL A 60 -3.82 -7.40 -0.45
CA VAL A 60 -4.22 -6.17 0.23
C VAL A 60 -4.01 -4.98 -0.70
N ASP A 61 -5.04 -4.13 -0.79
CA ASP A 61 -4.99 -2.89 -1.57
C ASP A 61 -4.19 -1.83 -0.82
N VAL A 62 -2.88 -1.77 -1.08
CA VAL A 62 -1.94 -0.87 -0.42
C VAL A 62 -1.59 0.31 -1.32
N THR A 63 -1.86 1.51 -0.82
CA THR A 63 -1.30 2.77 -1.32
C THR A 63 -0.05 3.10 -0.53
N ARG A 64 0.99 3.63 -1.18
CA ARG A 64 2.32 3.79 -0.58
C ARG A 64 2.95 5.11 -0.95
N MET A 65 3.68 5.69 0.00
CA MET A 65 4.35 6.98 -0.17
C MET A 65 5.70 6.99 0.54
N ASP A 66 6.70 7.60 -0.08
CA ASP A 66 8.00 7.89 0.53
C ASP A 66 8.56 9.20 -0.02
N ALA A 67 9.35 9.91 0.77
CA ALA A 67 10.03 11.13 0.35
C ALA A 67 11.37 10.82 -0.36
N SER A 68 11.99 9.67 -0.10
CA SER A 68 13.25 9.26 -0.68
C SER A 68 13.06 8.68 -2.08
N HIS A 69 13.47 9.46 -3.09
CA HIS A 69 13.48 9.02 -4.48
C HIS A 69 14.31 7.74 -4.70
N PRO A 70 15.55 7.62 -4.16
CA PRO A 70 16.31 6.38 -4.29
C PRO A 70 15.61 5.12 -3.75
N MET A 71 14.93 5.24 -2.61
CA MET A 71 14.20 4.11 -2.01
C MET A 71 13.03 3.67 -2.91
N LEU A 72 12.33 4.64 -3.49
CA LEU A 72 11.25 4.39 -4.44
C LEU A 72 11.74 3.75 -5.74
N GLU A 73 12.93 4.09 -6.22
CA GLU A 73 13.54 3.42 -7.38
C GLU A 73 13.81 1.94 -7.11
N VAL A 74 14.36 1.61 -5.94
CA VAL A 74 14.56 0.22 -5.52
C VAL A 74 13.22 -0.51 -5.45
N LEU A 75 12.21 0.09 -4.83
CA LEU A 75 10.88 -0.50 -4.74
C LEU A 75 10.25 -0.72 -6.13
N ARG A 76 10.39 0.23 -7.06
CA ARG A 76 9.93 0.07 -8.45
C ARG A 76 10.63 -1.10 -9.15
N ALA A 77 11.94 -1.21 -8.99
CA ALA A 77 12.71 -2.29 -9.58
C ALA A 77 12.30 -3.67 -9.04
N LYS A 78 11.91 -3.76 -7.75
CA LYS A 78 11.35 -4.99 -7.17
C LYS A 78 9.98 -5.33 -7.76
N LEU A 79 9.09 -4.35 -7.83
CA LEU A 79 7.73 -4.56 -8.36
C LEU A 79 7.69 -4.95 -9.82
N ALA A 80 8.62 -4.44 -10.63
CA ALA A 80 8.75 -4.85 -12.03
C ALA A 80 9.01 -6.37 -12.20
N LYS A 81 9.44 -7.05 -11.13
CA LYS A 81 9.66 -8.50 -11.09
C LYS A 81 8.49 -9.28 -10.46
N GLU A 82 7.48 -8.58 -9.95
CA GLU A 82 6.28 -9.19 -9.37
C GLU A 82 5.23 -9.48 -10.45
N ARG A 83 4.29 -10.37 -10.11
CA ARG A 83 3.09 -10.63 -10.91
C ARG A 83 2.24 -9.36 -11.06
N GLU A 84 1.50 -9.24 -12.16
CA GLU A 84 0.68 -8.05 -12.48
C GLU A 84 -0.30 -7.67 -11.35
N SER A 85 -0.89 -8.67 -10.67
CA SER A 85 -1.79 -8.42 -9.52
C SER A 85 -1.12 -7.78 -8.30
N VAL A 86 0.21 -7.76 -8.25
CA VAL A 86 1.03 -7.13 -7.20
C VAL A 86 1.69 -5.85 -7.72
N GLN A 87 1.64 -5.58 -9.03
CA GLN A 87 2.13 -4.33 -9.62
C GLN A 87 1.20 -3.18 -9.25
N LEU A 88 1.39 -2.66 -8.04
CA LEU A 88 0.57 -1.61 -7.46
C LEU A 88 0.77 -0.27 -8.16
N ALA A 89 -0.32 0.48 -8.36
CA ALA A 89 -0.26 1.87 -8.79
C ALA A 89 0.56 2.71 -7.79
N PHE A 90 1.52 3.49 -8.31
CA PHE A 90 2.39 4.35 -7.52
C PHE A 90 2.07 5.82 -7.76
N TRP A 91 1.93 6.59 -6.69
CA TRP A 91 1.76 8.05 -6.76
C TRP A 91 2.97 8.72 -6.15
N ARG A 92 3.51 9.71 -6.86
CA ARG A 92 4.71 10.44 -6.43
C ARG A 92 4.37 11.91 -6.15
N THR A 93 3.53 12.22 -5.17
CA THR A 93 3.12 13.61 -4.94
C THR A 93 2.56 13.91 -3.52
N THR A 94 2.56 15.21 -3.21
CA THR A 94 2.20 15.95 -1.99
C THR A 94 0.82 15.62 -1.39
N LEU A 95 0.60 15.95 -0.11
CA LEU A 95 -0.64 15.79 0.70
C LEU A 95 -1.97 15.96 -0.07
N ALA A 96 -2.06 16.87 -1.05
CA ALA A 96 -3.24 17.08 -1.87
C ALA A 96 -3.71 15.82 -2.62
N ALA A 97 -2.80 14.97 -3.08
CA ALA A 97 -3.15 13.72 -3.75
C ALA A 97 -3.79 12.71 -2.79
N VAL A 98 -3.35 12.67 -1.52
CA VAL A 98 -3.91 11.80 -0.48
C VAL A 98 -5.36 12.17 -0.19
N VAL A 99 -5.65 13.47 -0.06
CA VAL A 99 -7.01 13.97 0.16
C VAL A 99 -7.92 13.63 -1.02
N LEU A 100 -7.45 13.85 -2.26
CA LEU A 100 -8.23 13.53 -3.46
C LEU A 100 -8.50 12.02 -3.60
N LEU A 101 -7.54 11.16 -3.25
CA LEU A 101 -7.71 9.70 -3.24
C LEU A 101 -8.70 9.24 -2.16
N ALA A 102 -8.59 9.77 -0.95
CA ALA A 102 -9.53 9.47 0.13
C ALA A 102 -10.97 9.87 -0.26
N ILE A 103 -11.13 11.05 -0.86
CA ILE A 103 -12.42 11.53 -1.39
C ILE A 103 -12.91 10.61 -2.51
N ALA A 104 -12.08 10.31 -3.52
CA ALA A 104 -12.48 9.48 -4.65
C ALA A 104 -12.89 8.05 -4.22
N ARG A 105 -12.20 7.45 -3.25
CA ARG A 105 -12.54 6.14 -2.68
C ARG A 105 -13.85 6.19 -1.88
N ARG A 106 -14.06 7.24 -1.08
CA ARG A 106 -15.32 7.44 -0.34
C ARG A 106 -16.50 7.60 -1.29
N LEU A 107 -16.32 8.29 -2.41
CA LEU A 107 -17.36 8.47 -3.43
C LEU A 107 -17.68 7.15 -4.17
N LYS A 108 -16.68 6.33 -4.51
CA LYS A 108 -16.91 5.01 -5.14
C LYS A 108 -17.65 4.04 -4.21
N SER A 109 -17.32 4.03 -2.91
CA SER A 109 -18.02 3.22 -1.90
C SER A 109 -19.50 3.59 -1.78
N HIS A 110 -19.85 4.88 -1.77
CA HIS A 110 -21.24 5.33 -1.75
C HIS A 110 -22.02 5.02 -3.04
N THR A 111 -21.35 5.02 -4.19
CA THR A 111 -22.00 4.75 -5.48
C THR A 111 -22.38 3.28 -5.61
N LEU A 112 -21.57 2.35 -5.08
CA LEU A 112 -21.86 0.91 -5.05
C LEU A 112 -23.00 0.57 -4.07
N VAL A 113 -23.07 1.24 -2.91
CA VAL A 113 -24.13 1.03 -1.91
C VAL A 113 -25.51 1.51 -2.42
N LYS A 114 -25.57 2.57 -3.23
CA LYS A 114 -26.85 3.08 -3.75
C LYS A 114 -27.52 2.16 -4.79
N ASN A 115 -26.76 1.31 -5.47
CA ASN A 115 -27.30 0.38 -6.47
C ASN A 115 -27.85 -0.94 -5.90
N TRP A 116 -27.63 -1.22 -4.60
CA TRP A 116 -28.18 -2.41 -3.94
C TRP A 116 -29.63 -2.19 -3.42
N SER A 117 -30.05 -0.93 -3.19
CA SER A 117 -31.35 -0.65 -2.56
C SER A 117 -32.56 -0.56 -3.50
N THR A 118 -32.38 -0.68 -4.83
CA THR A 118 -33.46 -0.51 -5.82
C THR A 118 -33.81 -1.76 -6.63
N ARG A 119 -33.25 -2.93 -6.32
CA ARG A 119 -33.67 -4.22 -6.89
C ARG A 119 -34.18 -5.17 -5.80
N SER A 120 -35.37 -4.88 -5.30
CA SER A 120 -36.24 -5.91 -4.72
C SER A 120 -37.69 -5.51 -4.99
N LEU A 121 -38.08 -5.64 -6.26
CA LEU A 121 -39.48 -5.63 -6.67
C LEU A 121 -39.87 -7.05 -7.10
N MET A 122 -40.93 -7.55 -6.46
CA MET A 122 -41.86 -8.59 -6.90
C MET A 122 -41.34 -10.03 -7.06
N PHE A 123 -41.68 -10.86 -6.09
CA PHE A 123 -42.07 -12.25 -6.35
C PHE A 123 -43.60 -12.36 -6.22
N PRO A 124 -44.30 -12.96 -7.19
CA PRO A 124 -45.74 -13.17 -7.09
C PRO A 124 -46.03 -14.30 -6.10
N LYS A 125 -47.06 -14.13 -5.27
CA LYS A 125 -47.60 -15.20 -4.41
C LYS A 125 -48.39 -16.18 -5.28
N ILE A 126 -48.06 -17.45 -5.17
CA ILE A 126 -48.92 -18.58 -5.58
C ILE A 126 -49.79 -18.94 -4.37
#